data_AF-A0A4Y2UBN3-F1
#
_entry.id   AF-A0A4Y2UBN3-F1
#
_cell.length_a   1.000
_cell.length_b   1.000
_cell.length_c   1.000
_cell.angle_alpha   90.00
_cell.angle_beta   90.00
_cell.angle_gamma   90.00
#
_symmetry.space_group_name_H-M   'P 1'
#
loop_
_entity.id
_entity.type
_entity.pdbx_description
1 polymer ?
#
loop_
_entity_poly.entity_id
_entity_poly.type
_entity_poly.pdbx_seq_one_letter_code
_entity_poly.pdbx_strand_id
1 'polypeptide(L)' 'MRKLGCRTTSNNGHVADDSRILILAVKPPVIPKVLKDVSEFITPQHLVISVAMGITTRQIEKVRHEGFL' A
#
# COMPACT_ATOMS: atom_id res chain seq x y z
N MET A 1 8.80 -4.15 -17.57
CA MET A 1 9.47 -3.59 -16.37
C MET A 1 10.97 -3.39 -16.52
N ARG A 2 11.82 -4.44 -16.70
CA ARG A 2 13.29 -4.24 -16.81
C ARG A 2 13.74 -3.26 -17.91
N LYS A 3 13.09 -3.30 -19.09
CA LYS A 3 13.36 -2.35 -20.19
C LYS A 3 12.97 -0.90 -19.87
N LEU A 4 12.13 -0.68 -18.86
CA LEU A 4 11.68 0.62 -18.37
C LEU A 4 12.48 1.09 -17.15
N GLY A 5 13.50 0.35 -16.71
CA GLY A 5 14.29 0.66 -15.51
C GLY A 5 13.57 0.39 -14.18
N CYS A 6 12.39 -0.25 -14.20
CA CYS A 6 11.64 -0.53 -12.97
C CYS A 6 12.21 -1.74 -12.21
N ARG A 7 12.41 -1.57 -10.90
CA ARG A 7 12.63 -2.68 -9.97
C ARG A 7 11.32 -3.42 -9.70
N THR A 8 11.36 -4.75 -9.63
CA THR A 8 10.18 -5.59 -9.38
C THR A 8 10.48 -6.60 -8.30
N THR A 9 9.50 -6.90 -7.46
CA THR A 9 9.56 -7.94 -6.43
C THR A 9 8.19 -8.58 -6.26
N SER A 10 8.17 -9.80 -5.75
CA SER A 10 6.94 -10.50 -5.34
C SER A 10 6.58 -10.25 -3.88
N ASN A 11 7.40 -9.49 -3.14
CA ASN A 11 7.19 -9.15 -1.74
C ASN A 11 6.72 -7.69 -1.61
N ASN A 12 5.44 -7.52 -1.26
CA ASN A 12 4.83 -6.20 -1.08
C ASN A 12 5.44 -5.42 0.09
N GLY A 13 5.85 -6.10 1.17
CA GLY A 13 6.49 -5.48 2.32
C GLY A 13 7.81 -4.79 1.96
N HIS A 14 8.63 -5.41 1.11
CA HIS A 14 9.87 -4.80 0.62
C HIS A 14 9.61 -3.56 -0.25
N VAL A 15 8.49 -3.53 -1.00
CA VAL A 15 8.08 -2.31 -1.72
C VAL A 15 7.67 -1.22 -0.74
N ALA A 16 6.92 -1.57 0.31
CA ALA A 16 6.51 -0.63 1.33
C ALA A 16 7.71 -0.02 2.06
N ASP A 17 8.62 -0.86 2.56
CA ASP A 17 9.81 -0.43 3.31
C ASP A 17 10.74 0.52 2.53
N ASP A 18 10.94 0.25 1.24
CA ASP A 18 11.87 1.02 0.39
C ASP A 18 11.20 2.24 -0.30
N SER A 19 9.92 2.54 -0.02
CA SER A 19 9.15 3.57 -0.74
C SER A 19 8.58 4.64 0.18
N ARG A 20 8.77 5.92 -0.16
CA ARG A 20 8.06 7.02 0.53
C ARG A 20 6.62 7.24 0.03
N ILE A 21 6.36 6.88 -1.22
CA ILE A 21 5.04 7.02 -1.85
C ILE A 21 4.58 5.63 -2.29
N LEU A 22 3.42 5.20 -1.80
CA LEU A 22 2.80 3.93 -2.15
C LEU A 22 1.54 4.14 -2.98
N ILE A 23 1.49 3.57 -4.18
CA ILE A 23 0.31 3.62 -5.04
C ILE A 23 -0.35 2.24 -5.04
N LEU A 24 -1.56 2.16 -4.48
CA LEU A 24 -2.38 0.95 -4.45
C LEU A 24 -3.13 0.80 -5.78
N ALA A 25 -2.46 0.21 -6.76
CA ALA A 25 -2.97 -0.03 -8.12
C ALA A 25 -3.41 -1.48 -8.36
N VAL A 26 -4.09 -2.08 -7.37
CA VAL A 26 -4.62 -3.45 -7.46
C VAL A 26 -6.14 -3.45 -7.63
N LYS A 27 -6.70 -4.60 -8.02
CA LYS A 27 -8.16 -4.76 -8.13
C LYS A 27 -8.82 -4.57 -6.75
N PRO A 28 -10.02 -3.96 -6.66
CA PRO A 28 -10.67 -3.65 -5.38
C PRO A 28 -10.77 -4.84 -4.40
N PRO A 29 -11.14 -6.07 -4.83
CA PRO A 29 -11.22 -7.21 -3.91
C PRO A 29 -9.88 -7.64 -3.29
N VAL A 30 -8.75 -7.22 -3.88
CA VAL A 30 -7.40 -7.61 -3.46
C VAL A 30 -6.82 -6.63 -2.41
N ILE A 31 -7.41 -5.43 -2.29
CA ILE A 31 -6.94 -4.37 -1.40
C ILE A 31 -6.79 -4.85 0.06
N PRO A 32 -7.76 -5.53 0.69
CA PRO A 32 -7.63 -5.93 2.09
C PRO A 32 -6.43 -6.84 2.36
N LYS A 33 -6.11 -7.73 1.41
CA LYS A 33 -4.95 -8.61 1.50
C LYS A 33 -3.65 -7.82 1.40
N VAL A 34 -3.52 -6.95 0.39
CA VAL A 34 -2.32 -6.14 0.18
C VAL A 34 -2.06 -5.22 1.37
N LEU A 35 -3.13 -4.60 1.88
CA LEU A 35 -3.11 -3.76 3.07
C LEU A 35 -2.57 -4.50 4.31
N LYS A 36 -2.95 -5.77 4.50
CA LYS A 36 -2.39 -6.64 5.54
C LYS A 36 -0.92 -6.98 5.29
N ASP A 37 -0.54 -7.24 4.04
CA ASP A 37 0.85 -7.60 3.68
C ASP A 37 1.84 -6.44 3.94
N VAL A 38 1.38 -5.18 3.87
CA VAL A 38 2.23 -3.99 4.01
C VAL A 38 2.08 -3.28 5.36
N SER A 39 1.16 -3.71 6.23
CA SER A 39 0.77 -2.97 7.44
C SER A 39 1.94 -2.68 8.38
N GLU A 40 2.83 -3.66 8.55
CA GLU A 40 3.98 -3.57 9.47
C GLU A 40 5.07 -2.61 8.98
N PHE A 41 5.07 -2.25 7.69
CA PHE A 41 6.08 -1.40 7.06
C PHE A 41 5.60 0.05 6.88
N ILE A 42 4.29 0.31 7.00
CA ILE A 42 3.72 1.66 6.77
C ILE A 42 3.90 2.55 8.00
N THR A 43 4.90 3.43 7.94
CA THR A 43 5.20 4.49 8.93
C THR A 43 4.55 5.84 8.57
N PRO A 44 4.38 6.79 9.51
CA PRO A 44 3.75 8.09 9.22
C PRO A 44 4.43 8.93 8.12
N GLN A 45 5.64 8.56 7.71
CA GLN A 45 6.37 9.20 6.61
C GLN A 45 5.86 8.78 5.21
N HIS A 46 5.06 7.71 5.12
CA HIS A 46 4.53 7.22 3.86
C HIS A 46 3.32 8.02 3.40
N LEU A 47 3.31 8.40 2.12
CA LEU A 47 2.11 8.87 1.42
C LEU A 47 1.46 7.70 0.68
N VAL A 48 0.22 7.37 1.04
CA VAL A 48 -0.57 6.31 0.38
C VAL A 48 -1.57 6.93 -0.59
N ILE A 49 -1.51 6.52 -1.84
CA ILE A 49 -2.41 6.92 -2.92
C ILE A 49 -3.19 5.68 -3.36
N SER A 50 -4.51 5.77 -3.44
CA SER A 50 -5.37 4.67 -3.92
C SER A 50 -6.07 5.04 -5.21
N VAL A 51 -6.03 4.13 -6.19
CA VAL A 51 -6.84 4.19 -7.41
C VAL A 51 -7.98 3.16 -7.39
N ALA A 52 -8.20 2.49 -6.26
CA ALA A 52 -9.21 1.45 -6.12
C ALA A 52 -10.62 2.04 -6.01
N MET A 53 -11.45 1.78 -7.02
CA MET A 53 -12.86 2.21 -7.04
C MET A 53 -13.66 1.53 -5.92
N GLY A 54 -14.52 2.31 -5.25
CA GLY A 54 -15.44 1.80 -4.23
C GLY A 54 -14.79 1.50 -2.88
N ILE A 55 -13.51 1.84 -2.70
CA ILE A 55 -12.79 1.71 -1.43
C ILE A 55 -12.66 3.09 -0.80
N THR A 56 -13.19 3.25 0.41
CA THR A 56 -13.09 4.51 1.16
C THR A 56 -11.72 4.67 1.81
N THR A 57 -11.28 5.91 2.03
CA THR A 57 -10.07 6.22 2.80
C THR A 57 -10.10 5.59 4.19
N ARG A 58 -11.26 5.63 4.87
CA ARG A 58 -11.46 5.00 6.18
C ARG A 58 -11.20 3.49 6.17
N GLN A 59 -11.45 2.78 5.06
CA GLN A 59 -11.12 1.36 4.95
C GLN A 59 -9.61 1.12 4.81
N ILE A 60 -8.89 2.04 4.18
CA ILE A 60 -7.44 1.98 3.98
C ILE A 60 -6.71 2.33 5.29
N GLU A 61 -7.21 3.31 6.04
CA GLU A 61 -6.61 3.77 7.30
C GLU A 61 -6.61 2.70 8.41
N LYS A 62 -7.54 1.74 8.36
CA LYS A 62 -7.61 0.61 9.30
C LYS A 62 -6.37 -0.30 9.31
N VAL A 63 -5.46 -0.13 8.34
CA VAL A 63 -4.18 -0.83 8.29
C VAL A 63 -3.26 -0.44 9.43
N ARG A 64 -3.39 0.78 9.94
CA ARG A 64 -2.62 1.22 11.09
C ARG A 64 -3.32 0.69 12.34
N HIS A 65 -2.56 0.05 13.23
CA HIS A 65 -3.03 -0.19 14.59
C HIS A 65 -3.48 1.17 15.17
N GLU A 66 -4.73 1.19 15.63
CA GLU A 66 -5.51 2.27 16.25
C GLU A 66 -4.79 3.61 16.46
N GLY A 67 -5.35 4.67 15.87
CA GLY A 67 -5.17 6.04 16.34
C GLY A 67 -4.66 7.02 15.30
N PHE A 68 -5.56 7.49 14.43
CA PHE A 68 -5.53 8.87 13.96
C PHE A 68 -6.98 9.35 13.72
N LEU A 69 -7.78 9.27 14.79
CA LEU A 69 -8.97 10.06 15.11
C LEU A 69 -9.37 9.73 16.56
#